data_AF-A0A397V501-F1
#
_entry.id   AF-A0A397V501-F1
#
_cell.length_a   1.000
_cell.length_b   1.000
_cell.length_c   1.000
_cell.angle_alpha   90.00
_cell.angle_beta   90.00
_cell.angle_gamma   90.00
#
_symmetry.space_group_name_H-M   'P 1'
#
loop_
_entity.id
_entity.type
_entity.pdbx_description
1 polymer ?
#
loop_
_entity_poly.entity_id
_entity_poly.type
_entity_poly.pdbx_seq_one_letter_code
_entity_poly.pdbx_strand_id
1 'polypeptide(L)'
;MYSTFDQICTPIQSPDCYTFKPNGNQFFEKLSNNYLELLENKEDFNVIIKIGESPNDKPFQAHSAILKHRSLYFRNELKTVGKDGNNIKTINLKNISIQQFEIIIK
;
A
#
# COMPACT_ATOMS: atom_id res chain seq x y z
N MET A 1 8.02 24.34 13.62
CA MET A 1 7.33 24.63 12.35
C MET A 1 6.14 23.69 12.27
N TYR A 2 5.08 24.04 13.00
CA TYR A 2 3.82 23.30 13.03
C TYR A 2 2.95 23.83 11.89
N SER A 3 2.40 22.92 11.09
CA SER A 3 1.60 23.20 9.91
C SER A 3 0.29 23.87 10.31
N THR A 4 0.05 25.04 9.74
CA THR A 4 -1.18 25.83 9.79
C THR A 4 -2.40 25.03 9.32
N PHE A 5 -3.16 24.50 10.27
CA PHE A 5 -4.54 24.05 10.05
C PHE A 5 -5.52 24.52 11.13
N ASP A 6 -5.13 25.54 11.90
CA ASP A 6 -6.04 26.28 12.76
C ASP A 6 -6.14 27.72 12.25
N GLN A 7 -6.99 27.93 11.24
CA GLN A 7 -7.48 29.26 10.89
C GLN A 7 -9.00 29.20 10.68
N ILE A 8 -9.69 29.11 11.82
CA ILE A 8 -10.90 29.84 12.22
C ILE A 8 -11.76 30.37 11.05
N CYS A 9 -12.78 29.60 10.64
CA CYS A 9 -13.98 30.14 10.02
C CYS A 9 -14.83 30.82 11.12
N THR A 10 -15.00 32.14 11.04
CA THR A 10 -15.92 32.89 11.90
C THR A 10 -17.39 32.63 11.53
N PRO A 11 -18.33 32.67 12.47
CA PRO A 11 -19.75 32.43 12.20
C PRO A 11 -20.40 33.68 11.59
N ILE A 12 -20.64 33.67 10.27
CA ILE A 12 -21.69 34.47 9.64
C ILE A 12 -22.43 33.54 8.67
N GLN A 13 -23.74 33.39 8.92
CA GLN A 13 -24.71 32.48 8.29
C GLN A 13 -24.42 32.06 6.84
N SER A 14 -24.16 30.77 6.65
CA SER A 14 -24.59 30.01 5.47
C SER A 14 -25.26 28.72 5.98
N PRO A 15 -26.56 28.47 5.71
CA PRO A 15 -27.26 27.28 6.19
C PRO A 15 -26.75 25.97 5.56
N ASP A 16 -25.90 26.05 4.53
CA ASP A 16 -25.56 24.91 3.70
C ASP A 16 -24.25 24.20 4.11
N CYS A 17 -23.56 24.67 5.15
CA CYS A 17 -22.42 23.94 5.70
C CYS A 17 -22.87 22.90 6.74
N TYR A 18 -23.60 21.88 6.30
CA TYR A 18 -23.64 20.62 7.01
C TYR A 18 -22.21 20.10 7.09
N THR A 19 -21.58 20.20 8.26
CA THR A 19 -20.31 19.52 8.51
C THR A 19 -20.54 18.03 8.30
N PHE A 20 -20.08 17.49 7.17
CA PHE A 20 -19.95 16.05 6.99
C PHE A 20 -18.90 15.59 8.01
N LYS A 21 -19.36 15.19 9.20
CA LYS A 21 -18.60 14.39 10.13
C LYS A 21 -18.88 12.94 9.75
N PRO A 22 -18.08 12.31 8.87
CA PRO A 22 -18.25 10.88 8.64
C PRO A 22 -18.14 10.19 9.99
N ASN A 23 -19.03 9.22 10.25
CA ASN A 23 -18.85 8.32 11.36
C ASN A 23 -17.44 7.74 11.21
N GLY A 24 -16.56 7.96 12.20
CA GLY A 24 -15.14 7.61 12.11
C GLY A 24 -14.96 6.15 11.68
N ASN A 25 -15.83 5.27 12.16
CA ASN A 25 -15.82 3.85 11.80
C ASN A 25 -16.08 3.63 10.30
N GLN A 26 -17.09 4.29 9.72
CA GLN A 26 -17.42 4.16 8.30
C GLN A 26 -16.31 4.71 7.40
N PHE A 27 -15.64 5.78 7.81
CA PHE A 27 -14.50 6.32 7.07
C PHE A 27 -13.32 5.34 7.06
N PHE A 28 -12.94 4.81 8.22
CA PHE A 28 -11.85 3.84 8.31
C PHE A 28 -12.18 2.51 7.63
N GLU A 29 -13.43 2.04 7.71
CA GLU A 29 -13.90 0.86 6.97
C GLU A 29 -13.75 1.07 5.46
N LYS A 30 -14.26 2.19 4.93
CA LYS A 30 -14.15 2.49 3.49
C LYS A 30 -12.69 2.63 3.07
N LEU A 31 -11.85 3.31 3.86
CA LEU A 31 -10.43 3.45 3.59
C LEU A 31 -9.72 2.09 3.60
N SER A 32 -10.04 1.22 4.56
CA SER A 32 -9.48 -0.13 4.68
C SER A 32 -9.88 -1.00 3.48
N ASN A 33 -11.14 -0.94 3.04
CA ASN A 33 -11.61 -1.67 1.87
C ASN A 33 -10.91 -1.18 0.59
N ASN A 34 -10.82 0.13 0.39
CA ASN A 34 -10.08 0.70 -0.74
C ASN A 34 -8.60 0.27 -0.73
N TYR A 35 -7.98 0.18 0.45
CA TYR A 35 -6.61 -0.30 0.59
C TYR A 35 -6.47 -1.79 0.23
N LEU A 36 -7.42 -2.64 0.66
CA LEU A 36 -7.44 -4.05 0.30
C LEU A 36 -7.64 -4.24 -1.21
N GLU A 37 -8.55 -3.49 -1.81
CA GLU A 37 -8.74 -3.47 -3.27
C GLU A 37 -7.45 -3.10 -3.99
N LEU A 38 -6.74 -2.07 -3.52
CA LEU A 38 -5.44 -1.68 -4.08
C LEU A 38 -4.37 -2.76 -3.93
N LEU A 39 -4.35 -3.47 -2.80
CA LEU A 39 -3.41 -4.56 -2.53
C LEU A 39 -3.65 -5.78 -3.43
N GLU A 40 -4.92 -6.11 -3.71
CA GLU A 40 -5.32 -7.26 -4.53
C GLU A 40 -5.35 -6.95 -6.02
N ASN A 41 -5.49 -5.68 -6.41
CA ASN A 41 -5.43 -5.24 -7.79
C ASN A 41 -4.04 -5.52 -8.40
N LYS A 42 -4.02 -5.95 -9.66
CA LYS A 42 -2.81 -6.23 -10.44
C LYS A 42 -2.47 -5.14 -11.45
N GLU A 43 -3.32 -4.12 -11.58
CA GLU A 43 -3.07 -2.95 -12.41
C GLU A 43 -1.91 -2.11 -11.85
N ASP A 44 -1.13 -1.48 -12.73
CA ASP A 44 0.00 -0.61 -12.40
C ASP A 44 1.05 -1.21 -11.44
N PHE A 45 1.15 -2.54 -11.39
CA PHE A 45 2.17 -3.21 -10.60
C PHE A 45 3.57 -2.81 -11.10
N ASN A 46 4.50 -2.67 -10.17
CA ASN A 46 5.89 -2.32 -10.49
C ASN A 46 6.92 -3.20 -9.77
N VAL A 47 6.43 -4.25 -9.09
CA VAL A 47 7.24 -5.26 -8.43
C VAL A 47 6.67 -6.65 -8.75
N ILE A 48 7.55 -7.59 -9.06
CA ILE A 48 7.27 -9.02 -9.08
C ILE A 48 7.99 -9.65 -7.89
N ILE A 49 7.24 -10.34 -7.03
CA ILE A 49 7.77 -11.14 -5.93
C ILE A 49 7.67 -12.60 -6.31
N LYS A 50 8.79 -13.30 -6.39
CA LYS A 50 8.85 -14.74 -6.64
C LYS A 50 9.05 -15.46 -5.32
N ILE A 51 8.12 -16.34 -4.97
CA ILE A 51 8.16 -17.09 -3.70
C ILE A 51 8.47 -18.55 -3.98
N GLY A 52 9.43 -19.10 -3.25
CA GLY A 52 9.95 -20.45 -3.42
C GLY A 52 11.19 -20.50 -4.30
N GLU A 53 11.57 -21.72 -4.69
CA GLU A 53 12.75 -22.00 -5.49
C GLU A 53 12.36 -22.45 -6.91
N SER A 54 13.14 -22.00 -7.89
CA SER A 54 12.98 -22.41 -9.29
C SER A 54 13.16 -23.93 -9.43
N PRO A 55 12.36 -24.63 -10.26
CA PRO A 55 11.38 -24.10 -11.22
C PRO A 55 9.96 -23.90 -10.67
N ASN A 56 9.74 -24.09 -9.36
CA ASN A 56 8.43 -24.05 -8.73
C ASN A 56 8.12 -22.69 -8.08
N ASP A 57 8.87 -21.64 -8.41
CA ASP A 57 8.65 -20.32 -7.85
C ASP A 57 7.31 -19.76 -8.33
N LYS A 58 6.52 -19.23 -7.39
CA LYS A 58 5.25 -18.58 -7.70
C LYS A 58 5.43 -17.07 -7.77
N PRO A 59 5.16 -16.43 -8.91
CA PRO A 59 5.25 -14.98 -9.05
C PRO A 59 3.98 -14.29 -8.51
N PHE A 60 4.17 -13.16 -7.84
CA PHE A 60 3.14 -12.27 -7.33
C PHE A 60 3.41 -10.85 -7.84
N GLN A 61 2.40 -10.22 -8.43
CA GLN A 61 2.45 -8.82 -8.83
C GLN A 61 2.05 -7.95 -7.64
N ALA A 62 2.80 -6.87 -7.40
CA ALA A 62 2.57 -5.99 -6.25
C ALA A 62 3.04 -4.55 -6.52
N HIS A 63 2.58 -3.64 -5.67
CA HIS A 63 2.99 -2.23 -5.70
C HIS A 63 4.06 -1.95 -4.66
N SER A 64 5.19 -1.40 -5.11
CA SER A 64 6.30 -1.02 -4.24
C SER A 64 5.90 -0.06 -3.12
N ALA A 65 4.93 0.84 -3.37
CA ALA A 65 4.44 1.78 -2.36
C ALA A 65 3.85 1.06 -1.16
N ILE A 66 3.03 0.03 -1.38
CA ILE A 66 2.41 -0.75 -0.32
C ILE A 66 3.48 -1.54 0.46
N LEU A 67 4.31 -2.29 -0.27
CA LEU A 67 5.36 -3.13 0.32
C LEU A 67 6.31 -2.35 1.24
N LYS A 68 6.71 -1.14 0.84
CA LYS A 68 7.58 -0.25 1.64
C LYS A 68 6.98 0.22 2.97
N HIS A 69 5.65 0.29 3.05
CA HIS A 69 4.95 0.69 4.26
C HIS A 69 4.61 -0.50 5.15
N ARG A 70 4.38 -1.68 4.57
CA ARG A 70 4.08 -2.91 5.31
C ARG A 70 5.29 -3.61 5.91
N SER A 71 6.47 -3.46 5.31
CA SER A 71 7.67 -4.15 5.80
C SER A 71 8.94 -3.33 5.63
N LEU A 72 9.74 -3.25 6.70
CA LEU A 72 11.08 -2.68 6.66
C LEU A 72 12.01 -3.47 5.73
N TYR A 73 11.83 -4.79 5.65
CA TYR A 73 12.57 -5.65 4.72
C TYR A 73 12.34 -5.18 3.29
N PHE A 74 11.09 -5.12 2.83
CA PHE A 74 10.78 -4.67 1.48
C PHE A 74 11.17 -3.21 1.24
N ARG A 75 11.09 -2.35 2.28
CA ARG A 75 11.55 -0.97 2.17
C ARG A 75 13.03 -0.88 1.82
N ASN A 76 13.87 -1.72 2.42
CA ASN A 76 15.30 -1.74 2.18
C ASN A 76 15.63 -2.45 0.86
N GLU A 77 15.03 -3.62 0.63
CA GLU A 77 15.25 -4.42 -0.58
C GLU A 77 14.86 -3.64 -1.86
N LEU A 78 13.74 -2.92 -1.84
CA LEU A 78 13.30 -2.13 -3.00
C LEU A 78 14.17 -0.90 -3.28
N LYS A 79 15.06 -0.49 -2.37
CA LYS A 79 16.06 0.56 -2.64
C LYS A 79 17.23 0.03 -3.44
N THR A 80 17.64 -1.21 -3.18
CA THR A 80 18.84 -1.84 -3.77
C THR A 80 18.54 -2.58 -5.07
N VAL A 81 17.37 -3.20 -5.18
CA VAL A 81 16.98 -3.99 -6.36
C VAL A 81 16.90 -3.11 -7.62
N GLY A 82 17.58 -3.55 -8.68
CA GLY A 82 17.52 -2.92 -10.01
C GLY A 82 16.16 -3.10 -10.68
N LYS A 83 15.89 -2.25 -11.68
CA LYS A 83 14.73 -2.41 -12.57
C LYS A 83 15.16 -3.15 -13.84
N ASP A 84 14.27 -3.93 -14.41
CA ASP A 84 14.44 -4.51 -15.74
C ASP A 84 14.13 -3.50 -16.86
N GLY A 85 14.20 -3.96 -18.12
CA GLY A 85 13.89 -3.13 -19.29
C GLY A 85 12.46 -2.57 -19.33
N ASN A 86 11.53 -3.18 -18.60
CA ASN A 86 10.14 -2.75 -18.46
C ASN A 86 9.92 -1.89 -17.20
N ASN A 87 10.99 -1.43 -16.54
CA ASN A 87 10.95 -0.70 -15.28
C ASN A 87 10.38 -1.48 -14.08
N ILE A 88 10.32 -2.82 -14.16
CA ILE A 88 9.80 -3.70 -13.11
C ILE A 88 10.95 -4.17 -12.22
N LYS A 89 10.72 -4.19 -10.90
CA LYS A 89 11.67 -4.77 -9.93
C LYS A 89 11.29 -6.21 -9.63
N THR A 90 12.26 -7.12 -9.54
CA THR A 90 12.01 -8.52 -9.14
C THR A 90 12.70 -8.84 -7.82
N ILE A 91 11.95 -9.39 -6.86
CA ILE A 91 12.46 -9.86 -5.56
C ILE A 91 12.21 -11.36 -5.45
N ASN A 92 13.23 -12.12 -5.04
CA ASN A 92 13.13 -13.57 -4.84
C ASN A 92 13.12 -13.89 -3.34
N LEU A 93 12.10 -14.59 -2.86
CA LEU A 93 11.91 -14.98 -1.47
C LEU A 93 11.90 -16.50 -1.37
N LYS A 94 13.05 -17.08 -1.02
CA LYS A 94 13.25 -18.55 -1.00
C LYS A 94 12.76 -19.21 0.30
N ASN A 95 12.88 -18.50 1.42
CA ASN A 95 12.72 -19.08 2.77
C ASN A 95 11.36 -18.75 3.42
N ILE A 96 10.37 -18.31 2.63
CA ILE A 96 9.03 -18.01 3.15
C ILE A 96 7.98 -18.78 2.35
N SER A 97 6.92 -19.19 3.02
CA SER A 97 5.73 -19.73 2.35
C SER A 97 4.86 -18.60 1.80
N ILE A 98 3.98 -18.95 0.85
CA ILE A 98 2.96 -18.03 0.33
C ILE A 98 2.07 -17.48 1.47
N GLN A 99 1.69 -18.34 2.42
CA GLN A 99 0.85 -17.94 3.56
C GLN A 99 1.57 -16.92 4.46
N GLN A 100 2.87 -17.12 4.72
CA GLN A 100 3.66 -16.16 5.49
C GLN A 100 3.78 -14.83 4.76
N PHE A 101 3.98 -14.86 3.45
CA PHE A 101 4.00 -13.65 2.64
C PHE A 101 2.67 -12.88 2.71
N GLU A 102 1.53 -13.56 2.54
CA GLU A 102 0.22 -12.94 2.63
C GLU A 102 -0.02 -12.26 3.98
N ILE A 103 0.41 -12.88 5.09
CA ILE A 103 0.36 -12.29 6.44
C ILE A 103 1.23 -11.03 6.56
N ILE A 104 2.38 -10.98 5.88
CA ILE A 104 3.26 -9.81 5.93
C ILE A 104 2.64 -8.61 5.21
N ILE A 105 1.93 -8.85 4.10
CA ILE A 105 1.41 -7.78 3.23
C ILE A 105 -0.02 -7.32 3.58
N LYS A 106 -0.84 -8.18 4.19
CA LYS A 106 -2.19 -7.85 4.69
C LYS A 106 -2.13 -7.27 6.09
#